data_AF-A0A851A958-F1
#
_entry.id   AF-A0A851A958-F1
#
_cell.length_a   1.000
_cell.length_b   1.000
_cell.length_c   1.000
_cell.angle_alpha   90.00
_cell.angle_beta   90.00
_cell.angle_gamma   90.00
#
_symmetry.space_group_name_H-M   'P 1'
#
loop_
_entity.id
_entity.type
_entity.pdbx_description
1 polymer ?
#
loop_
_entity_poly.entity_id
_entity_poly.type
_entity_poly.pdbx_seq_one_letter_code
_entity_poly.pdbx_strand_id
1 'polypeptide(L)'
;ALNQVVLWDKIMLRGDNPRLFLKDMKSKYFFFDDGNGLKGNRNVTLTLSWNVVPNAGILPLVTGSGHVSVPFPDTYETTKSY
;
A
#
# COMPACT_ATOMS: atom_id res chain seq x y z
N ALA A 1 -13.63 15.10 -1.53
CA ALA A 1 -12.49 14.61 -0.73
C ALA A 1 -12.26 13.15 -1.06
N LEU A 2 -11.00 12.69 -1.09
CA LEU A 2 -10.67 11.29 -1.35
C LEU A 2 -10.45 10.57 -0.01
N ASN A 3 -11.15 9.45 0.21
CA ASN A 3 -10.95 8.63 1.39
C ASN A 3 -9.77 7.70 1.16
N GLN A 4 -8.77 7.75 2.06
CA GLN A 4 -7.55 6.95 1.95
C GLN A 4 -7.18 6.36 3.32
N VAL A 5 -6.65 5.14 3.29
CA VAL A 5 -6.12 4.43 4.47
C VAL A 5 -4.78 3.79 4.11
N VAL A 6 -3.84 3.78 5.05
CA VAL A 6 -2.52 3.19 4.87
C VAL A 6 -2.48 1.83 5.56
N LEU A 7 -2.17 0.78 4.80
CA LEU A 7 -2.08 -0.60 5.32
C LEU A 7 -0.68 -0.95 5.83
N TRP A 8 0.34 -0.29 5.27
CA TRP A 8 1.74 -0.51 5.57
C TRP A 8 2.59 0.66 5.07
N ASP A 9 3.73 0.89 5.73
CA ASP A 9 4.76 1.85 5.35
C ASP A 9 6.16 1.27 5.57
N LYS A 10 7.14 1.81 4.83
CA LYS A 10 8.56 1.56 5.04
C LYS A 10 9.37 2.77 4.63
N ILE A 11 10.39 3.07 5.43
CA ILE A 11 11.45 4.01 5.07
C ILE A 11 12.60 3.22 4.45
N MET A 12 13.07 3.68 3.30
CA MET A 12 14.23 3.12 2.62
C MET A 12 15.34 4.17 2.61
N LEU A 13 16.53 3.78 3.04
CA LEU A 13 17.69 4.65 3.06
C LEU A 13 18.42 4.62 1.72
N ARG A 14 19.21 5.66 1.46
CA ARG A 14 20.08 5.70 0.28
C ARG A 14 21.05 4.51 0.32
N GLY A 15 21.05 3.72 -0.75
CA GLY A 15 21.89 2.52 -0.87
C GLY A 15 21.15 1.22 -0.57
N ASP A 16 19.93 1.28 0.00
CA ASP A 16 19.09 0.11 0.15
C ASP A 16 18.65 -0.45 -1.22
N ASN A 17 18.41 -1.76 -1.27
CA ASN A 17 17.85 -2.39 -2.47
C ASN A 17 16.42 -1.87 -2.73
N PRO A 18 16.15 -1.20 -3.86
CA PRO A 18 14.84 -0.62 -4.18
C PRO A 18 13.76 -1.68 -4.47
N ARG A 19 14.11 -2.96 -4.60
CA ARG A 19 13.15 -4.04 -4.86
C ARG A 19 12.39 -4.38 -3.58
N LEU A 20 11.07 -4.19 -3.63
CA LEU A 20 10.15 -4.56 -2.57
C LEU A 20 9.62 -5.98 -2.78
N PHE A 21 9.75 -6.83 -1.76
CA PHE A 21 9.12 -8.14 -1.70
C PHE A 21 7.94 -8.06 -0.73
N LEU A 22 6.74 -7.87 -1.28
CA LEU A 22 5.51 -7.65 -0.50
C LEU A 22 4.60 -8.89 -0.42
N LYS A 23 5.04 -10.02 -0.98
CA LYS A 23 4.32 -11.28 -0.87
C LYS A 23 4.37 -11.78 0.57
N ASP A 24 3.23 -12.23 1.09
CA ASP A 24 3.07 -12.78 2.46
C ASP A 24 3.50 -11.81 3.56
N MET A 25 3.53 -10.51 3.27
CA MET A 25 3.83 -9.49 4.27
C MET A 25 2.69 -9.41 5.28
N LYS A 26 3.04 -9.34 6.57
CA LYS A 26 2.06 -9.07 7.62
C LYS A 26 1.63 -7.61 7.54
N SER A 27 0.32 -7.37 7.54
CA SER A 27 -0.24 -6.03 7.66
C SER A 27 0.26 -5.37 8.94
N LYS A 28 0.74 -4.12 8.84
CA LYS A 28 1.12 -3.31 10.00
C LYS A 28 -0.11 -2.68 10.64
N TYR A 29 -1.03 -2.23 9.80
CA TYR A 29 -2.33 -1.72 10.20
C TYR A 29 -3.40 -2.66 9.69
N PHE A 30 -4.16 -3.26 10.60
CA PHE A 30 -5.25 -4.13 10.22
C PHE A 30 -6.36 -3.33 9.53
N PHE A 31 -6.90 -3.90 8.46
CA PHE A 31 -7.96 -3.30 7.67
C PHE A 31 -9.02 -4.36 7.45
N PHE A 32 -10.20 -4.10 8.00
CA PHE A 32 -11.32 -5.03 8.01
C PHE A 32 -12.46 -4.43 7.20
N ASP A 33 -13.11 -5.27 6.40
CA ASP A 33 -14.40 -4.98 5.78
C ASP A 33 -15.49 -5.25 6.82
N ASP A 34 -16.02 -4.20 7.47
CA ASP A 34 -17.17 -4.32 8.36
C ASP A 34 -18.45 -4.37 7.50
N GLY A 35 -18.66 -5.50 6.82
CA GLY A 35 -19.76 -5.72 5.89
C GLY A 35 -19.32 -6.30 4.54
N ASN A 36 -19.86 -5.73 3.45
CA ASN A 36 -19.60 -6.15 2.07
C ASN A 36 -19.18 -4.96 1.17
N GLY A 37 -18.50 -3.97 1.74
CA GLY A 37 -18.22 -2.70 1.03
C GLY A 37 -16.99 -2.75 0.14
N LEU A 38 -16.07 -3.70 0.38
CA LEU A 38 -14.77 -3.75 -0.26
C LEU A 38 -14.65 -4.87 -1.30
N LYS A 39 -15.26 -6.02 -1.03
CA LYS A 39 -15.23 -7.19 -1.93
C LYS A 39 -15.81 -6.86 -3.31
N GLY A 40 -15.03 -7.08 -4.37
CA GLY A 40 -15.44 -6.80 -5.76
C GLY A 40 -15.72 -5.33 -6.08
N ASN A 41 -15.40 -4.40 -5.18
CA ASN A 41 -15.67 -2.98 -5.38
C ASN A 41 -14.56 -2.32 -6.22
N ARG A 42 -14.84 -2.08 -7.50
CA ARG A 42 -13.91 -1.47 -8.45
C ARG A 42 -13.60 0.01 -8.18
N ASN A 43 -14.40 0.68 -7.35
CA ASN A 43 -14.13 2.06 -6.92
C ASN A 43 -13.13 2.12 -5.76
N VAL A 44 -12.71 0.97 -5.22
CA VAL A 44 -11.70 0.88 -4.18
C VAL A 44 -10.48 0.17 -4.76
N THR A 45 -9.33 0.83 -4.66
CA THR A 45 -8.07 0.32 -5.19
C THR A 45 -6.97 0.38 -4.13
N LEU A 46 -6.13 -0.63 -4.11
CA LEU A 46 -4.87 -0.59 -3.38
C LEU A 46 -3.80 0.05 -4.26
N THR A 47 -3.14 1.09 -3.74
CA THR A 47 -2.11 1.85 -4.47
C THR A 47 -0.81 1.90 -3.67
N LEU A 48 0.33 1.76 -4.37
CA LEU A 48 1.66 2.05 -3.83
C LEU A 48 2.08 3.47 -4.20
N SER A 49 2.39 4.28 -3.19
CA SER A 49 2.89 5.65 -3.33
C SER A 49 4.13 5.85 -2.45
N TRP A 50 5.07 6.69 -2.88
CA TRP A 50 6.26 7.02 -2.10
C TRP A 50 6.68 8.46 -2.28
N ASN A 51 7.39 9.00 -1.29
CA ASN A 51 8.00 10.31 -1.34
C ASN A 51 9.52 10.16 -1.36
N VAL A 52 10.20 11.07 -2.06
CA VAL A 52 11.66 11.14 -2.07
C VAL A 52 12.10 12.29 -1.19
N VAL A 53 12.75 11.98 -0.08
CA VAL A 53 13.19 12.96 0.91
C VAL A 53 14.72 13.06 0.89
N PRO A 54 15.31 14.26 0.71
CA PRO A 54 16.76 14.42 0.78
C PRO A 54 17.27 14.27 2.21
N ASN A 55 18.50 13.75 2.37
CA ASN A 55 19.12 13.56 3.69
C ASN A 55 19.45 14.90 4.38
N ALA A 56 19.64 15.97 3.61
CA ALA A 56 19.95 17.31 4.09
C ALA A 56 19.44 18.37 3.11
N GLY A 57 19.21 19.59 3.61
CA GLY A 57 18.75 20.73 2.82
C GLY A 57 17.23 20.95 2.91
N ILE A 58 16.68 21.59 1.88
CA ILE A 58 15.24 21.87 1.78
C ILE A 58 14.49 20.53 1.68
N LEU A 59 13.32 20.43 2.32
CA LEU A 59 12.42 19.29 2.25
C LEU A 59 11.36 19.54 1.16
N PRO A 60 11.61 19.17 -0.11
CA PRO A 60 10.60 19.33 -1.15
C PRO A 60 9.52 18.26 -0.98
N LEU A 61 8.26 18.64 -1.22
CA LEU A 61 7.15 17.70 -1.24
C LEU A 61 7.08 17.00 -2.61
N VAL A 62 8.11 16.21 -2.94
CA VAL A 62 8.21 15.51 -4.22
C VAL A 62 7.72 14.07 -4.05
N THR A 63 6.57 13.78 -4.64
CA THR A 63 6.07 12.41 -4.80
C THR A 63 6.88 11.71 -5.89
N GLY A 64 7.22 10.46 -5.65
CA GLY A 64 7.88 9.62 -6.62
C GLY A 64 7.07 9.45 -7.90
N SER A 65 7.76 9.30 -9.02
CA SER A 65 7.13 9.04 -10.32
C SER A 65 6.78 7.56 -10.47
N GLY A 66 5.53 7.28 -10.82
CA GLY A 66 5.02 5.92 -11.00
C GLY A 66 4.01 5.55 -9.92
N HIS A 67 2.99 4.81 -10.31
CA HIS A 67 2.01 4.24 -9.39
C HIS A 67 1.57 2.89 -9.93
N VAL A 68 1.24 1.99 -9.01
CA VAL A 68 0.55 0.73 -9.32
C VAL A 68 -0.73 0.74 -8.54
N SER A 69 -1.84 0.53 -9.23
CA SER A 69 -3.17 0.45 -8.63
C SER A 69 -3.75 -0.92 -8.96
N VAL A 70 -4.23 -1.63 -7.94
CA VAL A 70 -4.90 -2.91 -8.10
C VAL A 70 -6.30 -2.84 -7.48
N PRO A 71 -7.36 -3.29 -8.17
CA PRO A 71 -8.69 -3.33 -7.61
C PRO A 71 -8.77 -4.40 -6.50
N PHE A 72 -9.73 -4.24 -5.60
CA PHE A 72 -10.03 -5.29 -4.63
C PHE A 72 -10.53 -6.57 -5.33
N PRO A 73 -10.18 -7.76 -4.82
CA PRO A 73 -10.53 -9.01 -5.47
C PRO A 73 -12.03 -9.31 -5.32
N ASP A 74 -12.55 -10.09 -6.27
CA ASP A 74 -13.94 -10.57 -6.24
C ASP A 74 -14.15 -11.65 -5.15
N THR A 75 -13.08 -12.30 -4.70
CA THR A 75 -13.09 -13.34 -3.67
C THR A 75 -11.93 -13.17 -2.71
N TYR A 76 -12.19 -13.29 -1.40
CA TYR A 76 -11.14 -13.34 -0.39
C TYR A 76 -10.51 -14.73 -0.33
N GLU A 77 -9.20 -14.78 -0.09
CA GLU A 77 -8.54 -16.06 0.22
C GLU A 77 -9.05 -16.55 1.58
N THR A 78 -9.69 -17.72 1.59
CA THR A 78 -9.98 -18.41 2.84
C THR A 78 -8.72 -19.15 3.27
N THR A 79 -8.22 -18.86 4.48
CA THR A 79 -7.11 -19.61 5.06
C THR A 79 -7.49 -21.09 5.05
N LYS A 80 -6.70 -21.92 4.36
CA LYS A 80 -6.88 -23.38 4.42
C LYS A 80 -6.74 -23.81 5.88
N SER A 81 -7.81 -24.33 6.47
CA SER A 81 -7.72 -25.03 7.76
C SER A 81 -6.78 -26.23 7.56
N TYR A 82 -5.63 -26.19 8.25
CA TYR A 82 -4.82 -27.37 8.50
C TYR A 82 -5.33 -28.10 9.74
#